data_AF-A0A522D5L9-F1
#
_entry.id   AF-A0A522D5L9-F1
#
_cell.length_a   1.000
_cell.length_b   1.000
_cell.length_c   1.000
_cell.angle_alpha   90.00
_cell.angle_beta   90.00
_cell.angle_gamma   90.00
#
_symmetry.space_group_name_H-M   'P 1'
#
loop_
_entity.id
_entity.type
_entity.pdbx_description
1 polymer ?
#
loop_
_entity_poly.entity_id
_entity_poly.type
_entity_poly.pdbx_seq_one_letter_code
_entity_poly.pdbx_strand_id
1 'polypeptide(L)'
;MTDDVKNEEVFEKLNDYTLSVTNDFARQKGADPELRRIFNFKARQVTSIYSMWYSSSVTSSMQVQKFSELDSLDEVADMHKKLCELGGNPPGLPDVVSPVNKPGKSLSL
;
A
#
# COMPACT_ATOMS: atom_id res chain seq x y z
N MET A 1 -20.06 -15.57 21.99
CA MET A 1 -19.00 -14.59 22.27
C MET A 1 -17.95 -14.86 21.23
N THR A 2 -18.10 -14.24 20.05
CA THR A 2 -17.16 -14.38 18.94
C THR A 2 -16.01 -13.44 19.23
N ASP A 3 -14.84 -13.99 19.52
CA ASP A 3 -13.62 -13.20 19.57
C ASP A 3 -13.46 -12.50 18.21
N ASP A 4 -13.59 -11.17 18.21
CA ASP A 4 -13.19 -10.32 17.10
C ASP A 4 -11.69 -10.52 16.88
N VAL A 5 -11.34 -11.46 15.99
CA VAL A 5 -9.97 -11.62 15.51
C VAL A 5 -9.64 -10.32 14.76
N LYS A 6 -9.01 -9.38 15.46
CA LYS A 6 -8.43 -8.20 14.81
C LYS A 6 -7.43 -8.70 13.79
N ASN A 7 -7.68 -8.41 12.52
CA ASN A 7 -6.66 -8.59 11.47
C ASN A 7 -5.53 -7.61 11.83
N GLU A 8 -4.49 -8.11 12.49
CA GLU A 8 -3.37 -7.28 12.92
C GLU A 8 -2.59 -6.85 11.67
N GLU A 9 -2.46 -5.53 11.50
CA GLU A 9 -1.63 -4.97 10.45
C GLU A 9 -0.17 -4.95 10.92
N VAL A 10 0.70 -5.60 10.16
CA VAL A 10 2.14 -5.61 10.41
C VAL A 10 2.80 -4.61 9.47
N PHE A 11 3.42 -3.58 10.06
CA PHE A 11 4.10 -2.50 9.33
C PHE A 11 5.62 -2.72 9.31
N GLU A 12 6.21 -2.60 8.13
CA GLU A 12 7.66 -2.72 7.94
C GLU A 12 8.18 -1.60 7.04
N LYS A 13 9.15 -0.82 7.55
CA LYS A 13 9.90 0.15 6.74
C LYS A 13 10.90 -0.61 5.88
N LEU A 14 10.68 -0.61 4.56
CA LEU A 14 11.62 -1.22 3.62
C LEU A 14 12.78 -0.27 3.28
N ASN A 15 12.49 1.03 3.18
CA ASN A 15 13.47 2.11 3.00
C ASN A 15 12.83 3.47 3.32
N ASP A 16 13.54 4.58 3.07
CA ASP A 16 13.08 5.93 3.45
C ASP A 16 11.80 6.39 2.76
N TYR A 17 11.41 5.79 1.64
CA TYR A 17 10.24 6.17 0.86
C TYR A 17 9.29 5.00 0.60
N THR A 18 9.48 3.86 1.27
CA THR A 18 8.70 2.64 1.02
C THR A 18 8.28 1.96 2.32
N LEU A 19 6.97 1.79 2.48
CA LEU A 19 6.35 1.08 3.59
C LEU A 19 5.68 -0.20 3.08
N SER A 20 5.89 -1.32 3.77
CA SER A 20 5.13 -2.55 3.61
C SER A 20 4.10 -2.66 4.73
N VAL A 21 2.89 -3.07 4.39
CA VAL A 21 1.80 -3.38 5.31
C VAL A 21 1.31 -4.77 4.97
N THR A 22 1.31 -5.68 5.94
CA THR A 22 0.77 -7.03 5.76
C THR A 22 -0.43 -7.20 6.68
N ASN A 23 -1.55 -7.61 6.08
CA ASN A 23 -2.76 -7.95 6.80
C ASN A 23 -2.93 -9.46 6.67
N ASP A 24 -2.77 -10.16 7.80
CA ASP A 24 -3.09 -11.58 7.91
C ASP A 24 -4.60 -11.68 8.13
N PHE A 25 -5.31 -12.28 7.19
CA PHE A 25 -6.74 -12.48 7.33
C PHE A 25 -6.97 -13.71 8.23
N ALA A 26 -8.13 -13.77 8.89
CA ALA A 26 -8.50 -14.95 9.68
C ALA A 26 -8.29 -16.25 8.87
N ARG A 27 -7.39 -17.10 9.37
CA ARG A 27 -7.03 -18.37 8.73
C ARG A 27 -8.28 -19.19 8.45
N GLN A 28 -8.40 -19.64 7.21
CA GLN A 28 -9.48 -20.53 6.80
C GLN A 28 -8.97 -21.96 6.84
N LYS A 29 -9.85 -22.92 7.10
CA LYS A 29 -9.47 -24.34 7.14
C LYS A 29 -8.92 -24.76 5.78
N GLY A 30 -7.59 -24.94 5.70
CA GLY A 30 -6.88 -25.37 4.49
C GLY A 30 -6.42 -24.24 3.57
N ALA A 31 -6.63 -22.98 3.95
CA ALA A 31 -6.13 -21.82 3.20
C ALA A 31 -5.74 -20.69 4.15
N ASP A 32 -4.54 -20.15 3.99
CA ASP A 32 -4.03 -19.00 4.73
C ASP A 32 -3.90 -17.79 3.77
N PRO A 33 -4.92 -16.93 3.69
CA PRO A 33 -4.89 -15.73 2.86
C PRO A 33 -4.09 -14.60 3.50
N GLU A 34 -3.22 -13.96 2.72
CA GLU A 34 -2.41 -12.81 3.11
C GLU A 34 -2.60 -11.68 2.10
N LEU A 35 -2.83 -10.46 2.57
CA LEU A 35 -2.70 -9.26 1.75
C LEU A 35 -1.47 -8.47 2.18
N ARG A 36 -0.50 -8.34 1.28
CA ARG A 36 0.62 -7.42 1.44
C ARG A 36 0.44 -6.22 0.51
N ARG A 37 0.59 -5.02 1.06
CA ARG A 37 0.56 -3.76 0.32
C ARG A 37 1.86 -2.99 0.53
N ILE A 38 2.48 -2.60 -0.57
CA ILE A 38 3.74 -1.88 -0.57
C ILE A 38 3.50 -0.48 -1.13
N PHE A 39 3.55 0.51 -0.25
CA PHE A 39 3.39 1.92 -0.58
C PHE A 39 4.75 2.51 -0.89
N ASN A 40 4.96 2.93 -2.15
CA ASN A 40 6.18 3.61 -2.58
C ASN A 40 5.85 5.08 -2.87
N PHE A 41 6.19 5.95 -1.92
CA PHE A 41 5.87 7.37 -1.97
C PHE A 41 6.67 8.11 -3.05
N LYS A 42 7.88 7.65 -3.36
CA LYS A 42 8.71 8.21 -4.44
C LYS A 42 8.15 7.87 -5.83
N ALA A 43 7.65 6.65 -6.01
CA ALA A 43 7.04 6.18 -7.26
C ALA A 43 5.54 6.52 -7.37
N ARG A 44 4.95 7.04 -6.27
CA ARG A 44 3.56 7.47 -6.15
C ARG A 44 2.57 6.34 -6.47
N GLN A 45 2.85 5.15 -5.94
CA GLN A 45 2.10 3.95 -6.25
C GLN A 45 2.02 2.99 -5.07
N VAL A 46 0.99 2.15 -5.07
CA VAL A 46 0.84 0.99 -4.20
C VAL A 46 0.95 -0.28 -5.04
N THR A 47 1.63 -1.29 -4.51
CA THR A 47 1.60 -2.65 -5.03
C THR A 47 0.87 -3.54 -4.04
N SER A 48 -0.27 -4.09 -4.46
CA SER A 48 -1.07 -5.03 -3.68
C SER A 48 -0.77 -6.45 -4.14
N ILE A 49 -0.43 -7.31 -3.20
CA ILE A 49 -0.14 -8.72 -3.42
C ILE A 49 -1.10 -9.50 -2.54
N TYR A 50 -2.03 -10.20 -3.17
CA TYR A 50 -2.88 -11.15 -2.48
C TYR A 50 -2.29 -12.54 -2.67
N SER A 51 -1.99 -13.23 -1.58
CA SER A 51 -1.49 -14.60 -1.61
C SER A 51 -2.45 -15.52 -0.88
N MET A 52 -2.65 -16.73 -1.41
CA MET A 52 -3.37 -17.79 -0.75
C MET A 52 -2.45 -18.99 -0.64
N TRP A 53 -2.06 -19.30 0.60
CA TRP A 53 -1.25 -20.46 0.91
C TRP A 53 -2.16 -21.65 1.18
N TYR A 54 -1.92 -22.74 0.47
CA TYR A 54 -2.44 -24.06 0.77
C TYR A 54 -1.25 -24.91 1.23
N SER A 55 -1.49 -25.98 2.00
CA SER A 55 -0.49 -26.83 2.65
C SER A 55 0.86 -27.00 1.95
N SER A 56 0.92 -27.09 0.62
CA SER A 56 2.18 -27.19 -0.14
C SER A 56 2.20 -26.35 -1.43
N SER A 57 1.27 -25.41 -1.61
CA SER A 57 1.17 -24.59 -2.83
C SER A 57 0.73 -23.18 -2.50
N VAL A 58 1.28 -22.20 -3.21
CA VAL A 58 0.89 -20.80 -3.09
C VAL A 58 0.32 -20.32 -4.42
N THR A 59 -0.79 -19.61 -4.36
CA THR A 59 -1.28 -18.80 -5.49
C THR A 59 -1.21 -17.34 -5.09
N SER A 60 -0.78 -16.47 -6.01
CA SER A 60 -0.71 -15.05 -5.75
C SER A 60 -1.23 -14.24 -6.94
N SER A 61 -1.92 -13.14 -6.64
CA SER A 61 -2.25 -12.10 -7.60
C SER A 61 -1.59 -10.79 -7.17
N MET A 62 -1.09 -10.04 -8.15
CA MET A 62 -0.40 -8.77 -7.92
C MET A 62 -1.02 -7.69 -8.78
N GLN A 63 -1.25 -6.53 -8.18
CA GLN A 63 -1.71 -5.33 -8.87
C GLN A 63 -0.88 -4.12 -8.44
N VAL A 64 -0.50 -3.29 -9.40
CA VAL A 64 0.12 -1.99 -9.16
C VAL A 64 -0.87 -0.92 -9.54
N GLN A 65 -1.09 0.06 -8.67
CA GLN A 65 -1.97 1.19 -8.90
C GLN A 65 -1.26 2.50 -8.54
N LYS A 66 -1.44 3.55 -9.33
CA LYS A 66 -0.98 4.89 -8.95
C LYS A 66 -1.88 5.43 -7.84
N PHE A 67 -1.33 6.24 -6.94
CA PHE A 67 -2.15 6.85 -5.88
C PHE A 67 -3.29 7.71 -6.44
N SER A 68 -3.09 8.34 -7.61
CA SER A 68 -4.12 9.12 -8.31
C SER A 68 -5.28 8.29 -8.85
N GLU A 69 -5.15 6.96 -8.88
CA GLU A 69 -6.17 6.02 -9.35
C GLU A 69 -6.95 5.40 -8.19
N LEU A 70 -6.57 5.69 -6.94
CA LEU A 70 -7.25 5.19 -5.75
C LEU A 70 -8.54 5.97 -5.48
N ASP A 71 -9.56 5.25 -5.01
CA ASP A 71 -10.84 5.85 -4.62
C ASP A 71 -10.71 6.78 -3.39
N SER A 72 -9.75 6.50 -2.51
CA SER A 72 -9.41 7.35 -1.37
C SER A 72 -7.90 7.47 -1.18
N LEU A 73 -7.48 8.68 -0.82
CA LEU A 73 -6.11 9.01 -0.47
C LEU A 73 -5.87 9.04 1.05
N ASP A 74 -6.92 8.83 1.86
CA ASP A 74 -6.81 8.87 3.33
C ASP A 74 -5.84 7.79 3.81
N GLU A 75 -5.94 6.59 3.24
CA GLU A 75 -5.01 5.50 3.50
C GLU A 75 -3.57 5.85 3.10
N VAL A 76 -3.38 6.52 1.96
CA VAL A 76 -2.04 6.95 1.53
C VAL A 76 -1.46 7.95 2.54
N ALA A 77 -2.28 8.84 3.09
CA ALA A 77 -1.89 9.79 4.13
C ALA A 77 -1.53 9.09 5.45
N ASP A 78 -2.32 8.11 5.87
CA ASP A 78 -2.06 7.32 7.06
C ASP A 78 -0.77 6.51 6.94
N MET A 79 -0.54 5.89 5.78
CA MET A 79 0.68 5.14 5.50
C MET A 79 1.91 6.05 5.40
N HIS A 80 1.75 7.26 4.86
CA HIS A 80 2.83 8.25 4.84
C HIS A 80 3.25 8.66 6.24
N LYS A 81 2.26 8.97 7.09
CA LYS A 81 2.48 9.27 8.51
C LYS A 81 3.16 8.09 9.19
N LYS A 82 2.70 6.86 8.95
CA LYS A 82 3.28 5.66 9.55
C LYS A 82 4.73 5.44 9.15
N LEU A 83 5.07 5.68 7.89
CA LEU A 83 6.45 5.61 7.42
C LEU A 83 7.34 6.65 8.12
N CYS A 84 6.85 7.88 8.32
CA CYS A 84 7.56 8.91 9.07
C CYS A 84 7.79 8.49 10.54
N GLU A 85 6.78 7.91 11.21
CA GLU A 85 6.91 7.38 12.57
C GLU A 85 7.98 6.28 12.70
N LEU A 86 8.16 5.48 11.64
CA LEU A 86 9.19 4.44 11.56
C LEU A 86 10.56 4.98 11.11
N GLY A 87 10.75 6.30 11.04
CA GLY A 87 12.01 6.95 10.67
C GLY A 87 12.26 7.02 9.16
N GLY A 88 11.22 6.92 8.33
CA GLY A 88 11.29 7.21 6.91
C GLY A 88 11.33 8.70 6.61
N ASN A 89 11.74 9.02 5.38
CA ASN A 89 11.79 10.38 4.85
C ASN A 89 11.17 10.42 3.43
N PRO A 90 9.87 10.10 3.30
CA PRO A 90 9.18 10.16 2.01
C PRO A 90 9.03 11.62 1.53
N PRO A 91 8.79 11.84 0.22
CA PRO A 91 8.39 13.15 -0.28
C PRO A 91 7.16 13.69 0.46
N GLY A 92 6.99 15.02 0.51
CA GLY A 92 5.84 15.64 1.16
C GLY A 92 4.53 15.13 0.56
N LEU A 93 3.51 14.91 1.40
CA LEU A 93 2.20 14.42 0.95
C LEU A 93 1.63 15.19 -0.25
N PRO A 94 1.70 16.55 -0.31
CA PRO A 94 1.24 17.30 -1.48
C PRO A 94 1.89 16.85 -2.79
N ASP A 95 3.20 16.57 -2.80
CA ASP A 95 3.92 16.14 -4.01
C ASP A 95 3.54 14.72 -4.44
N VAL A 96 3.15 13.89 -3.48
CA VAL A 96 2.76 12.50 -3.66
C VAL A 96 1.34 12.38 -4.21
N VAL A 97 0.42 13.21 -3.76
CA VAL A 97 -1.01 13.14 -4.13
C VAL A 97 -1.43 14.13 -5.22
N SER A 98 -0.67 15.20 -5.45
CA SER A 98 -1.03 16.18 -6.47
C SER A 98 -0.98 15.56 -7.87
N PRO A 99 -2.04 15.64 -8.69
CA PRO A 99 -1.96 15.19 -10.08
C PRO A 99 -0.76 15.88 -10.74
N VAL A 100 0.07 15.10 -11.45
CA VAL A 100 1.18 15.68 -12.23
C VAL A 100 0.55 16.59 -13.27
N ASN A 101 0.50 17.88 -13.00
CA ASN A 101 0.28 18.89 -14.02
C ASN A 101 1.41 18.69 -15.03
N LYS A 102 1.11 18.13 -16.19
CA LYS A 102 2.04 18.11 -17.32
C LYS A 102 2.13 19.57 -17.81
N PRO A 103 3.26 20.29 -17.67
CA PRO A 103 3.41 21.54 -18.39
C PRO A 103 3.59 21.19 -19.87
N GLY A 104 2.57 21.44 -20.71
CA GLY A 104 2.70 21.02 -22.12
C GLY A 104 1.52 21.24 -23.05
N LYS A 105 0.92 22.44 -23.09
CA LYS A 105 0.61 23.14 -24.35
C LYS A 105 0.14 24.55 -24.03
N SER A 106 1.09 25.49 -24.04
CA SER A 106 0.79 26.88 -24.28
C SER A 106 0.24 26.98 -25.71
N LEU A 107 -1.08 27.07 -25.85
CA LEU A 107 -1.68 27.58 -27.08
C LEU A 107 -1.55 29.09 -27.02
N SER A 108 -0.45 29.59 -27.59
CA SER A 108 -0.36 30.97 -28.05
C SER A 108 -1.34 31.15 -29.21
N LEU A 109 -2.29 32.06 -29.02
CA LEU A 109 -3.08 32.75 -30.06
C LEU A 109 -3.07 34.23 -29.71
#